data_AF-A0A2W5YT57-F1
#
_entry.id   AF-A0A2W5YT57-F1
#
_cell.length_a   1.000
_cell.length_b   1.000
_cell.length_c   1.000
_cell.angle_alpha   90.00
_cell.angle_beta   90.00
_cell.angle_gamma   90.00
#
_symmetry.space_group_name_H-M   'P 1'
#
loop_
_entity.id
_entity.type
_entity.pdbx_description
1 polymer ?
#
loop_
_entity_poly.entity_id
_entity_poly.type
_entity_poly.pdbx_seq_one_letter_code
_entity_poly.pdbx_strand_id
1 'polypeptide(L)' 'MTARRAYRVLVRAGGGAPAFLAARDRVDHVEVVDLQSGEVELFWDLPARESRRLARRLREDLDLLEAEQFIEAWRRAG' A
#
# COMPACT_ATOMS: atom_id res chain seq x y z
N MET A 1 6.86 7.46 -17.06
CA MET A 1 6.41 8.29 -15.93
C MET A 1 6.65 7.50 -14.65
N THR A 2 7.34 8.08 -13.66
CA THR A 2 7.65 7.37 -12.41
C THR A 2 6.40 6.97 -11.64
N ALA A 3 6.43 5.82 -10.97
CA ALA A 3 5.29 5.32 -10.22
C ALA A 3 4.88 6.27 -9.09
N ARG A 4 5.83 6.92 -8.40
CA ARG A 4 5.55 7.98 -7.39
C ARG A 4 4.68 9.14 -7.92
N ARG A 5 4.73 9.44 -9.23
CA ARG A 5 3.90 10.51 -9.83
C ARG A 5 2.52 10.04 -10.25
N ALA A 6 2.34 8.74 -10.44
CA ALA A 6 1.09 8.14 -10.87
C ALA A 6 0.27 7.59 -9.70
N TYR A 7 0.93 7.12 -8.64
CA TYR A 7 0.27 6.37 -7.57
C TYR A 7 0.62 6.87 -6.18
N ARG A 8 -0.27 6.58 -5.23
CA ARG A 8 -0.09 6.80 -3.79
C ARG A 8 -0.40 5.54 -3.00
N VAL A 9 0.44 5.26 -1.99
CA VAL A 9 0.20 4.18 -1.03
C VAL A 9 -0.46 4.73 0.23
N LEU A 10 -1.69 4.31 0.48
CA LEU A 10 -2.44 4.62 1.70
C LEU A 10 -2.45 3.41 2.64
N VAL A 11 -2.41 3.68 3.94
CA VAL A 11 -2.59 2.68 4.98
C VAL A 11 -3.69 3.19 5.91
N ARG A 12 -4.79 2.45 6.01
CA ARG A 12 -5.87 2.73 6.95
C ARG A 12 -5.82 1.69 8.05
N ALA A 13 -5.67 2.14 9.29
CA ALA A 13 -5.72 1.23 10.43
C ALA A 13 -7.17 0.76 10.63
N GLY A 14 -7.40 -0.53 10.87
CA GLY A 14 -8.72 -1.07 11.22
C GLY A 14 -9.18 -0.72 12.64
N GLY A 15 -8.62 0.34 13.24
CA GLY A 15 -8.95 0.84 14.57
C GLY A 15 -8.19 2.13 14.90
N GLY A 16 -8.72 2.93 15.84
CA GLY A 16 -8.17 4.25 16.19
C GLY A 16 -6.90 4.25 17.06
N ALA A 17 -6.47 3.08 17.55
CA ALA A 17 -5.29 2.96 18.40
C ALA A 17 -3.99 3.04 17.58
N PRO A 18 -2.96 3.77 18.06
CA PRO A 18 -1.60 3.69 17.51
C PRO A 18 -1.11 2.24 17.48
N ALA A 19 -0.32 1.86 16.47
CA ALA A 19 -0.02 0.43 16.26
C ALA A 19 0.74 -0.27 17.40
N PHE A 20 1.44 0.47 18.27
CA PHE A 20 2.08 -0.11 19.45
C PHE A 20 1.10 -0.44 20.58
N LEU A 21 -0.13 0.12 20.52
CA LEU A 21 -1.27 -0.16 21.41
C LEU A 21 -2.39 -0.95 20.71
N ALA A 22 -2.23 -1.22 19.43
CA ALA A 22 -3.23 -1.93 18.66
C ALA A 22 -3.35 -3.38 19.11
N ALA A 23 -4.58 -3.89 19.07
CA ALA A 23 -4.85 -5.30 19.33
C ALA A 23 -4.04 -6.19 18.35
N ARG A 24 -3.59 -7.36 18.83
CA ARG A 24 -2.71 -8.25 18.06
C ARG A 24 -3.39 -8.81 16.80
N ASP A 25 -4.71 -8.83 16.80
CA ASP A 25 -5.60 -9.26 15.72
C ASP A 25 -6.08 -8.09 14.83
N ARG A 26 -5.60 -6.86 15.05
CA ARG A 26 -5.96 -5.72 14.20
C ARG A 26 -5.50 -5.95 12.76
N VAL A 27 -6.47 -5.86 11.85
CA VAL A 27 -6.27 -5.83 10.40
C VAL A 27 -6.19 -4.38 9.94
N ASP A 28 -5.19 -4.06 9.14
CA ASP A 28 -5.03 -2.76 8.48
C ASP A 28 -5.23 -2.94 6.97
N HIS A 29 -5.76 -1.92 6.33
CA HIS A 29 -6.00 -1.85 4.89
C HIS A 29 -4.86 -1.10 4.22
N VAL A 30 -4.26 -1.67 3.17
CA VAL A 30 -3.27 -1.00 2.33
C VAL A 30 -3.86 -0.82 0.94
N GLU A 31 -3.82 0.39 0.41
CA GLU A 31 -4.35 0.74 -0.90
C GLU A 31 -3.25 1.38 -1.76
N VAL A 32 -3.18 0.98 -3.03
CA VAL A 32 -2.48 1.72 -4.08
C VAL A 32 -3.55 2.46 -4.87
N VAL A 33 -3.47 3.78 -4.88
CA VAL A 33 -4.45 4.67 -5.52
C VAL A 33 -3.82 5.37 -6.70
N ASP A 34 -4.47 5.32 -7.87
CA ASP A 34 -4.12 6.14 -9.02
C ASP A 34 -4.45 7.62 -8.74
N LEU A 35 -3.48 8.50 -8.94
CA LEU A 35 -3.58 9.92 -8.61
C LEU A 35 -4.42 10.71 -9.61
N GLN A 36 -4.62 10.19 -10.83
CA GLN A 36 -5.40 10.83 -11.87
C GLN A 36 -6.89 10.49 -11.73
N SER A 37 -7.23 9.21 -11.55
CA SER A 37 -8.62 8.77 -11.40
C SER A 37 -9.12 8.83 -9.95
N GLY A 38 -8.22 8.71 -8.98
CA GLY A 38 -8.55 8.53 -7.57
C GLY A 38 -9.02 7.10 -7.24
N GLU A 39 -8.90 6.17 -8.17
CA GLU A 39 -9.34 4.79 -8.00
C GLU A 39 -8.28 3.92 -7.32
N VAL A 40 -8.75 2.91 -6.57
CA VAL A 40 -7.87 1.91 -5.94
C VAL A 40 -7.53 0.84 -6.97
N GLU A 41 -6.26 0.78 -7.37
CA GLU A 41 -5.74 -0.19 -8.33
C GLU A 41 -5.37 -1.52 -7.67
N LEU A 42 -4.87 -1.47 -6.43
CA LEU A 42 -4.54 -2.66 -5.63
C LEU A 42 -4.93 -2.44 -4.17
N PHE A 43 -5.40 -3.50 -3.51
CA PHE A 43 -5.78 -3.47 -2.11
C PHE A 43 -5.35 -4.74 -1.38
N TRP A 44 -5.04 -4.60 -0.08
CA TRP A 44 -4.75 -5.72 0.80
C TRP A 44 -5.28 -5.46 2.21
N ASP A 45 -5.83 -6.52 2.81
CA ASP A 45 -6.21 -6.57 4.22
C ASP A 45 -5.23 -7.49 4.95
N LEU A 46 -4.42 -6.93 5.85
CA LEU A 46 -3.33 -7.65 6.49
C LEU A 46 -3.21 -7.30 7.97
N PRO A 47 -2.67 -8.21 8.81
CA PRO A 47 -2.28 -7.86 10.17
C PRO A 47 -1.38 -6.61 10.19
N ALA A 48 -1.53 -5.78 11.22
CA ALA A 48 -0.81 -4.51 11.38
C ALA A 48 0.70 -4.55 11.12
N ARG A 49 1.38 -5.65 11.46
CA ARG A 49 2.83 -5.79 11.23
C ARG A 49 3.14 -6.01 9.75
N GLU A 50 2.31 -6.77 9.07
CA GLU A 50 2.46 -7.11 7.65
C GLU A 50 2.07 -5.93 6.76
N SER A 51 1.01 -5.21 7.10
CA SER A 51 0.61 -3.97 6.40
C SER A 51 1.74 -2.95 6.36
N ARG A 52 2.45 -2.75 7.48
CA ARG A 52 3.62 -1.85 7.56
C ARG A 52 4.77 -2.30 6.68
N ARG A 53 5.05 -3.61 6.67
CA ARG A 53 6.12 -4.18 5.84
C ARG A 53 5.79 -4.04 4.36
N LEU A 54 4.54 -4.32 3.98
CA LEU A 54 4.06 -4.16 2.61
C LEU A 54 4.10 -2.69 2.17
N ALA A 55 3.53 -1.78 2.97
CA ALA A 55 3.50 -0.36 2.66
C ALA A 55 4.90 0.25 2.50
N ARG A 56 5.90 -0.24 3.26
CA ARG A 56 7.29 0.18 3.07
C ARG A 56 7.83 -0.26 1.71
N ARG A 57 7.67 -1.55 1.36
CA ARG A 57 8.13 -2.09 0.07
C ARG A 57 7.46 -1.38 -1.12
N LEU A 58 6.15 -1.16 -1.05
CA LEU A 58 5.42 -0.41 -2.07
C LEU A 58 5.99 1.00 -2.25
N ARG A 59 6.30 1.71 -1.16
CA ARG A 59 6.88 3.07 -1.23
C ARG A 59 8.30 3.09 -1.78
N GLU A 60 9.10 2.08 -1.46
CA GLU A 60 10.44 1.91 -2.05
C GLU A 60 10.32 1.69 -3.56
N ASP A 61 9.41 0.82 -4.00
CA ASP A 61 9.20 0.54 -5.42
C ASP A 61 8.57 1.71 -6.19
N LEU A 62 7.73 2.53 -5.55
CA LEU A 62 7.22 3.78 -6.16
C LEU A 62 8.36 4.71 -6.61
N ASP A 63 9.48 4.69 -5.88
CA ASP A 63 10.65 5.53 -6.15
C ASP A 63 11.61 4.91 -7.17
N LEU A 64 11.56 3.59 -7.33
CA LEU A 64 12.50 2.83 -8.17
C LEU A 64 11.92 2.46 -9.54
N LEU A 65 10.60 2.38 -9.68
CA LEU A 65 9.94 1.85 -10.88
C LEU A 65 9.15 2.92 -11.66
N GLU A 66 9.01 2.68 -12.95
CA GLU A 66 8.02 3.37 -13.76
C GLU A 66 6.61 2.84 -13.45
N ALA A 67 5.58 3.66 -13.71
CA ALA A 67 4.19 3.37 -13.32
C ALA A 67 3.68 2.01 -13.81
N GLU A 68 3.92 1.67 -15.08
CA GLU A 68 3.51 0.39 -15.67
C GLU A 68 4.25 -0.80 -15.02
N GLN A 69 5.56 -0.66 -14.81
CA GLN A 69 6.38 -1.69 -14.17
C GLN A 69 5.94 -1.96 -12.74
N PHE A 70 5.65 -0.89 -11.99
CA PHE A 70 5.17 -0.97 -10.61
C PHE A 70 3.87 -1.76 -10.52
N ILE A 71 2.86 -1.40 -11.33
CA ILE A 71 1.56 -2.06 -11.23
C ILE A 71 1.61 -3.51 -11.70
N GLU A 72 2.36 -3.79 -12.76
CA GLU A 72 2.54 -5.15 -13.29
C GLU A 72 3.27 -6.05 -12.28
N ALA A 73 4.31 -5.54 -11.63
CA ALA A 73 5.06 -6.28 -10.61
C ALA A 73 4.18 -6.65 -9.41
N TRP A 74 3.40 -5.69 -8.89
CA TRP A 74 2.58 -5.89 -7.71
C TRP A 74 1.26 -6.63 -7.98
N ARG A 75 0.72 -6.57 -9.21
CA ARG A 75 -0.39 -7.44 -9.65
C ARG A 75 -0.01 -8.92 -9.70
N ARG A 76 1.26 -9.24 -9.98
CA ARG A 76 1.77 -10.63 -9.99
C ARG A 76 2.13 -11.15 -8.60
N ALA A 77 2.37 -10.26 -7.66
CA ALA A 77 2.86 -10.60 -6.31
C ALA A 77 1.74 -10.84 -5.29
N GLY A 78 0.51 -10.43 -5.60
CA GLY A 78 -0.70 -10.69 -4.81
C GLY A 78 -1.51 -11.84 -5.38
#